data_AF-A0A7C2J9M2-F1
#
_entry.id   AF-A0A7C2J9M2-F1
#
_cell.length_a   1.000
_cell.length_b   1.000
_cell.length_c   1.000
_cell.angle_alpha   90.00
_cell.angle_beta   90.00
_cell.angle_gamma   90.00
#
_symmetry.space_group_name_H-M   'P 1'
#
loop_
_entity.id
_entity.type
_entity.pdbx_description
1 polymer ?
#
loop_
_entity_poly.entity_id
_entity_poly.type
_entity_poly.pdbx_seq_one_letter_code
_entity_poly.pdbx_strand_id
1 'polypeptide(L)'
;MAERVAEVHAEMAFQVLHLGLTPFAEVLAQQEELVRLRLLGAVPDTLILVEHPPVVTLGRAKRRANLMLDPDELRRRGVEFFEITRGGDVTYHAPGQLVGYPIFDLRQHGRDVLLFCRGMEAALIESLAAFGVTARAIPGKAGVWVGDRKIASLGISVRRWVTFHGFALNVSVDLAGFEVIRPCGEDPDIMTSMAATLGGSVSMPKVRRQVATRFAETFRLTEIPALDGR
;
A
#
# COMPACT_ATOMS: atom_id res chain seq x y z
N MET A 1 3.28 48.75 -1.86
CA MET A 1 2.93 47.53 -2.64
C MET A 1 3.80 46.41 -2.12
N ALA A 2 3.25 45.53 -1.31
CA ALA A 2 4.00 44.44 -0.67
C ALA A 2 4.21 43.30 -1.66
N GLU A 3 5.45 42.89 -1.82
CA GLU A 3 5.89 41.72 -2.57
C GLU A 3 5.25 40.45 -1.99
N ARG A 4 4.55 39.70 -2.84
CA ARG A 4 4.15 38.33 -2.55
C ARG A 4 5.40 37.46 -2.69
N VAL A 5 6.06 37.17 -1.57
CA VAL A 5 6.98 36.04 -1.48
C VAL A 5 6.11 34.78 -1.59
N ALA A 6 6.17 34.11 -2.73
CA ALA A 6 5.71 32.74 -2.82
C ALA A 6 6.63 31.91 -1.92
N GLU A 7 6.10 31.35 -0.83
CA GLU A 7 6.76 30.27 -0.10
C GLU A 7 6.97 29.12 -1.08
N VAL A 8 8.18 29.05 -1.64
CA VAL A 8 8.69 27.82 -2.26
C VAL A 8 8.87 26.85 -1.11
N HIS A 9 7.83 26.10 -0.78
CA HIS A 9 7.98 24.94 0.10
C HIS A 9 8.97 24.00 -0.59
N ALA A 10 10.18 23.88 -0.04
CA ALA A 10 11.18 22.95 -0.53
C ALA A 10 10.56 21.54 -0.53
N GLU A 11 10.55 20.89 -1.68
CA GLU A 11 10.11 19.51 -1.80
C GLU A 11 10.97 18.62 -0.90
N MET A 12 10.33 17.68 -0.21
CA MET A 12 11.01 16.79 0.72
C MET A 12 11.65 15.63 -0.04
N ALA A 13 12.91 15.31 0.25
CA ALA A 13 13.56 14.15 -0.33
C ALA A 13 12.85 12.85 0.12
N PHE A 14 12.63 11.93 -0.81
CA PHE A 14 12.16 10.57 -0.50
C PHE A 14 12.84 9.51 -1.37
N GLN A 15 12.86 8.28 -0.89
CA GLN A 15 13.42 7.13 -1.61
C GLN A 15 12.33 6.15 -2.03
N VAL A 16 12.51 5.51 -3.19
CA VAL A 16 11.67 4.40 -3.64
C VAL A 16 12.51 3.13 -3.65
N LEU A 17 12.07 2.10 -2.92
CA LEU A 17 12.71 0.80 -2.89
C LEU A 17 11.88 -0.20 -3.69
N HIS A 18 12.45 -0.77 -4.74
CA HIS A 18 11.81 -1.81 -5.54
C HIS A 18 12.35 -3.18 -5.16
N LEU A 19 11.56 -3.98 -4.44
CA LEU A 19 12.03 -5.26 -3.91
C LEU A 19 11.66 -6.48 -4.79
N GLY A 20 10.88 -6.27 -5.85
CA GLY A 20 10.42 -7.36 -6.71
C GLY A 20 9.41 -8.26 -6.01
N LEU A 21 9.55 -9.58 -6.14
CA LEU A 21 8.78 -10.60 -5.43
C LEU A 21 9.57 -11.05 -4.20
N THR A 22 9.10 -10.73 -3.00
CA THR A 22 9.85 -10.95 -1.75
C THR A 22 8.96 -11.55 -0.66
N PRO A 23 9.43 -12.52 0.13
CA PRO A 23 8.67 -13.07 1.26
C PRO A 23 8.19 -12.00 2.24
N PHE A 24 6.99 -12.19 2.79
CA PHE A 24 6.35 -11.18 3.62
C PHE A 24 7.16 -10.86 4.89
N ALA A 25 7.71 -11.89 5.55
CA ALA A 25 8.50 -11.73 6.76
C ALA A 25 9.76 -10.88 6.56
N GLU A 26 10.44 -11.04 5.42
CA GLU A 26 11.64 -10.27 5.09
C GLU A 26 11.32 -8.78 4.93
N VAL A 27 10.25 -8.47 4.19
CA VAL A 27 9.84 -7.07 3.99
C VAL A 27 9.26 -6.47 5.28
N LEU A 28 8.61 -7.26 6.13
CA LEU A 28 8.19 -6.79 7.45
C LEU A 28 9.41 -6.40 8.31
N ALA A 29 10.47 -7.19 8.31
CA ALA A 29 11.71 -6.85 9.00
C ALA A 29 12.36 -5.57 8.42
N GLN A 30 12.35 -5.40 7.10
CA GLN A 30 12.84 -4.18 6.45
C GLN A 30 12.01 -2.94 6.82
N GLN A 31 10.67 -3.08 6.88
CA GLN A 31 9.80 -2.00 7.35
C GLN A 31 10.16 -1.59 8.80
N GLU A 32 10.34 -2.55 9.69
CA GLU A 32 10.69 -2.30 11.09
C GLU A 32 12.03 -1.54 11.22
N GLU A 33 13.05 -1.95 10.45
CA GLU A 33 14.34 -1.28 10.43
C GLU A 33 14.26 0.13 9.82
N LEU A 34 13.53 0.30 8.71
CA LEU A 34 13.33 1.62 8.11
C LEU A 34 12.58 2.56 9.03
N VAL A 35 11.57 2.07 9.77
CA VAL A 35 10.90 2.89 10.79
C VAL A 35 11.88 3.32 11.88
N ARG A 36 12.75 2.41 12.34
CA ARG A 36 13.78 2.73 13.34
C ARG A 36 14.75 3.79 12.83
N LEU A 37 15.29 3.62 11.62
CA LEU A 37 16.20 4.58 10.99
C LEU A 37 15.52 5.92 10.74
N ARG A 38 14.26 5.91 10.31
CA ARG A 38 13.49 7.13 10.04
C ARG A 38 13.22 7.92 11.32
N LEU A 39 12.91 7.24 12.42
CA LEU A 39 12.75 7.85 13.75
C LEU A 39 14.03 8.54 14.26
N LEU A 40 15.19 8.02 13.88
CA LEU A 40 16.50 8.60 14.17
C LEU A 40 16.89 9.74 13.21
N GLY A 41 16.11 9.98 12.15
CA GLY A 41 16.46 10.92 11.09
C GLY A 41 17.61 10.45 10.20
N ALA A 42 17.93 9.16 10.22
CA ALA A 42 19.08 8.59 9.50
C ALA A 42 18.77 8.26 8.03
N VAL A 43 17.50 8.23 7.65
CA VAL A 43 17.01 8.02 6.28
C VAL A 43 15.85 8.99 6.00
N PRO A 44 15.63 9.38 4.73
CA PRO A 44 14.46 10.15 4.34
C PRO A 44 13.17 9.31 4.42
N ASP A 45 12.02 9.92 4.13
CA ASP A 45 10.80 9.15 3.88
C ASP A 45 11.06 8.13 2.76
N THR A 46 10.52 6.92 2.91
CA THR A 46 10.79 5.82 1.99
C THR A 46 9.49 5.16 1.56
N LEU A 47 9.30 4.91 0.27
CA LEU A 47 8.22 4.10 -0.27
C LEU A 47 8.79 2.76 -0.74
N ILE A 48 8.45 1.67 -0.05
CA ILE A 48 8.75 0.33 -0.54
C ILE A 48 7.65 -0.07 -1.52
N LEU A 49 8.02 -0.58 -2.70
CA LEU A 49 7.13 -1.18 -3.69
C LEU A 49 7.53 -2.63 -3.92
N VAL A 50 6.62 -3.57 -3.67
CA VAL A 50 6.90 -5.00 -3.63
C VAL A 50 5.69 -5.84 -4.07
N GLU A 51 5.95 -7.07 -4.45
CA GLU A 51 4.96 -8.16 -4.57
C GLU A 51 5.32 -9.23 -3.54
N HIS A 52 4.31 -9.92 -3.01
CA HIS A 52 4.54 -11.01 -2.06
C HIS A 52 4.12 -12.36 -2.67
N PRO A 53 4.80 -13.47 -2.31
CA PRO A 53 4.21 -14.80 -2.40
C PRO A 53 2.85 -14.84 -1.68
N PRO A 54 1.99 -15.83 -1.98
CA PRO A 54 0.67 -15.95 -1.35
C PRO A 54 0.74 -15.88 0.18
N VAL A 55 0.10 -14.88 0.76
CA VAL A 55 0.08 -14.65 2.21
C VAL A 55 -1.23 -14.02 2.66
N VAL A 56 -1.76 -14.51 3.78
CA VAL A 56 -2.86 -13.89 4.51
C VAL A 56 -2.29 -13.15 5.73
N THR A 57 -2.69 -11.90 5.90
CA THR A 57 -2.34 -11.11 7.09
C THR A 57 -3.57 -10.74 7.87
N LEU A 58 -3.52 -10.89 9.20
CA LEU A 58 -4.59 -10.51 10.13
C LEU A 58 -4.16 -9.28 10.93
N GLY A 59 -4.83 -8.15 10.72
CA GLY A 59 -4.57 -6.88 11.39
C GLY A 59 -5.22 -6.75 12.77
N ARG A 60 -5.19 -5.54 13.35
CA ARG A 60 -5.63 -5.24 14.73
C ARG A 60 -7.10 -5.54 15.00
N ALA A 61 -7.98 -5.43 14.00
CA ALA A 61 -9.39 -5.74 14.22
C ALA A 61 -9.59 -7.23 14.57
N LYS A 62 -8.61 -8.09 14.22
CA LYS A 62 -8.50 -9.51 14.58
C LYS A 62 -9.81 -10.29 14.49
N ARG A 63 -10.66 -9.98 13.51
CA ARG A 63 -11.93 -10.68 13.32
C ARG A 63 -11.65 -12.01 12.67
N ARG A 64 -11.24 -13.00 13.48
CA ARG A 64 -10.98 -14.38 13.04
C ARG A 64 -12.16 -15.00 12.30
N ALA A 65 -13.37 -14.52 12.52
CA ALA A 65 -14.57 -14.92 11.77
C ALA A 65 -14.48 -14.64 10.26
N ASN A 66 -13.62 -13.71 9.84
CA ASN A 66 -13.40 -13.40 8.43
C ASN A 66 -12.27 -14.22 7.81
N LEU A 67 -11.63 -15.11 8.58
CA LEU A 67 -10.68 -16.09 8.08
C LEU A 67 -11.44 -17.37 7.73
N MET A 68 -11.52 -17.73 6.45
CA MET A 68 -12.36 -18.85 6.00
C MET A 68 -11.68 -20.21 6.17
N LEU A 69 -10.35 -20.21 6.21
CA LEU A 69 -9.52 -21.40 6.39
C LEU A 69 -8.63 -21.22 7.60
N ASP A 70 -8.50 -22.25 8.43
CA ASP A 70 -7.55 -22.21 9.53
C ASP A 70 -6.10 -22.04 9.01
N PRO A 71 -5.17 -21.53 9.84
CA PRO A 71 -3.79 -21.31 9.42
C PRO A 71 -3.03 -22.56 8.95
N ASP A 72 -3.43 -23.77 9.37
CA ASP A 72 -2.78 -25.00 8.93
C ASP A 72 -3.25 -25.38 7.51
N GLU A 73 -4.52 -25.17 7.19
CA GLU A 73 -5.08 -25.32 5.85
C GLU A 73 -4.52 -24.31 4.86
N LEU A 74 -4.33 -23.05 5.28
CA LEU A 74 -3.63 -22.05 4.48
C LEU A 74 -2.22 -22.52 4.12
N ARG A 75 -1.46 -23.00 5.10
CA ARG A 75 -0.11 -23.54 4.88
C ARG A 75 -0.11 -24.74 3.93
N ARG A 76 -1.08 -25.66 4.04
CA ARG A 76 -1.23 -26.78 3.08
C ARG A 76 -1.45 -26.32 1.64
N ARG A 77 -2.04 -25.14 1.45
CA ARG A 77 -2.24 -24.52 0.12
C ARG A 77 -1.09 -23.61 -0.32
N GLY A 78 0.03 -23.60 0.41
CA GLY A 78 1.17 -22.73 0.11
C GLY A 78 0.89 -21.25 0.39
N VAL A 79 -0.07 -20.94 1.27
CA VAL A 79 -0.39 -19.58 1.69
C VAL A 79 0.14 -19.35 3.10
N GLU A 80 1.06 -18.40 3.26
CA GLU A 80 1.57 -18.04 4.58
C GLU A 80 0.50 -17.31 5.41
N PHE A 81 0.64 -17.33 6.74
CA PHE A 81 -0.27 -16.62 7.64
C PHE A 81 0.50 -15.83 8.69
N PHE A 82 0.20 -14.53 8.82
CA PHE A 82 0.79 -13.65 9.82
C PHE A 82 -0.26 -12.84 10.57
N GLU A 83 -0.20 -12.84 11.90
CA GLU A 83 -0.85 -11.80 12.70
C GLU A 83 0.06 -10.59 12.79
N ILE A 84 -0.44 -9.41 12.39
CA ILE A 84 0.33 -8.17 12.33
C ILE A 84 -0.42 -7.04 13.02
N THR A 85 0.28 -5.93 13.23
CA THR A 85 -0.27 -4.79 13.96
C THR A 85 -0.88 -3.72 13.05
N ARG A 86 -1.13 -3.98 11.76
CA ARG A 86 -1.77 -2.99 10.86
C ARG A 86 -3.22 -2.69 11.22
N GLY A 87 -3.70 -1.51 10.83
CA GLY A 87 -5.13 -1.20 10.80
C GLY A 87 -5.92 -2.14 9.88
N GLY A 88 -7.21 -2.25 10.14
CA GLY A 88 -8.09 -3.16 9.41
C GLY A 88 -8.05 -4.60 9.94
N ASP A 89 -8.66 -5.49 9.18
CA ASP A 89 -8.93 -6.87 9.56
C ASP A 89 -8.04 -7.84 8.76
N VAL A 90 -8.59 -8.81 8.04
CA VAL A 90 -7.85 -9.76 7.22
C VAL A 90 -7.66 -9.25 5.78
N THR A 91 -6.52 -9.54 5.17
CA THR A 91 -6.30 -9.33 3.72
C THR A 91 -5.40 -10.44 3.15
N TYR A 92 -5.43 -10.57 1.84
CA TYR A 92 -4.60 -11.48 1.05
C TYR A 92 -3.65 -10.69 0.15
N HIS A 93 -2.42 -11.19 0.01
CA HIS A 93 -1.42 -10.71 -0.93
C HIS A 93 -0.87 -11.89 -1.73
N ALA A 94 -0.53 -11.63 -3.00
CA ALA A 94 0.01 -12.63 -3.92
C ALA A 94 0.68 -11.94 -5.13
N PRO A 95 1.42 -12.70 -5.98
CA PRO A 95 1.99 -12.18 -7.20
C PRO A 95 0.92 -11.51 -8.10
N GLY A 96 1.29 -10.42 -8.78
CA GLY A 96 0.36 -9.59 -9.53
C GLY A 96 -0.36 -8.52 -8.69
N GLN A 97 -0.10 -8.44 -7.38
CA GLN A 97 -0.59 -7.35 -6.52
C GLN A 97 0.57 -6.43 -6.13
N LEU A 98 0.48 -5.15 -6.51
CA LEU A 98 1.47 -4.16 -6.11
C LEU A 98 1.19 -3.72 -4.66
N VAL A 99 2.05 -4.12 -3.75
CA VAL A 99 2.00 -3.70 -2.35
C VAL A 99 2.97 -2.56 -2.13
N GLY A 100 2.49 -1.50 -1.47
CA GLY A 100 3.29 -0.33 -1.16
C GLY A 100 3.33 -0.04 0.34
N TYR A 101 4.53 0.17 0.88
CA TYR A 101 4.74 0.50 2.28
C TYR A 101 5.43 1.87 2.42
N PRO A 102 4.67 2.96 2.56
CA PRO A 102 5.25 4.26 2.85
C PRO A 102 5.68 4.31 4.32
N ILE A 103 6.99 4.45 4.54
CA ILE A 103 7.65 4.71 5.83
C ILE A 103 7.92 6.21 5.94
N PHE A 104 6.89 6.96 6.31
CA PHE A 104 6.86 8.42 6.27
C PHE A 104 6.75 8.98 7.67
N ASP A 105 7.47 10.06 7.95
CA ASP A 105 7.31 10.82 9.19
C ASP A 105 6.19 11.85 9.07
N LEU A 106 5.02 11.52 9.61
CA LEU A 106 3.84 12.38 9.56
C LEU A 106 4.03 13.72 10.24
N ARG A 107 5.07 13.92 11.07
CA ARG A 107 5.41 15.25 11.60
C ARG A 107 5.75 16.25 10.51
N GLN A 108 6.21 15.75 9.36
CA GLN A 108 6.54 16.53 8.16
C GLN A 108 5.36 16.60 7.18
N HIS A 109 4.31 15.78 7.41
CA HIS A 109 3.09 15.69 6.58
C HIS A 109 1.83 16.13 7.35
N GLY A 110 1.96 17.19 8.16
CA GLY A 110 0.80 17.81 8.83
C GLY A 110 0.28 17.10 10.10
N ARG A 111 0.92 16.02 10.56
CA ARG A 111 0.56 15.25 11.77
C ARG A 111 -0.87 14.72 11.75
N ASP A 112 -1.34 14.31 10.58
CA ASP A 112 -2.70 13.80 10.41
C ASP A 112 -2.70 12.47 9.64
N VAL A 113 -3.10 11.42 10.35
CA VAL A 113 -3.17 10.05 9.82
C VAL A 113 -4.29 9.91 8.77
N LEU A 114 -5.42 10.59 8.96
CA LEU A 114 -6.54 10.54 8.02
C LEU A 114 -6.20 11.30 6.74
N LEU A 115 -5.57 12.48 6.87
CA LEU A 115 -5.07 13.23 5.72
C LEU A 115 -4.05 12.40 4.92
N PHE A 116 -3.13 11.72 5.61
CA PHE A 116 -2.17 10.83 4.97
C PHE A 116 -2.84 9.68 4.21
N CYS A 117 -3.83 9.01 4.82
CA CYS A 117 -4.61 7.96 4.15
C CYS A 117 -5.33 8.47 2.90
N ARG A 118 -5.97 9.65 2.99
CA ARG A 118 -6.62 10.29 1.82
C ARG A 118 -5.62 10.64 0.73
N GLY A 119 -4.42 11.06 1.10
CA GLY A 119 -3.31 11.28 0.16
C GLY A 119 -2.92 9.98 -0.58
N MET A 120 -2.81 8.86 0.14
CA MET A 120 -2.56 7.56 -0.51
C MET A 120 -3.71 7.16 -1.45
N GLU A 121 -4.97 7.34 -1.04
CA GLU A 121 -6.13 7.08 -1.90
C GLU A 121 -6.07 7.93 -3.17
N ALA A 122 -5.80 9.24 -3.04
CA ALA A 122 -5.65 10.16 -4.17
C ALA A 122 -4.51 9.74 -5.11
N ALA A 123 -3.32 9.44 -4.58
CA ALA A 123 -2.18 9.01 -5.38
C ALA A 123 -2.49 7.73 -6.18
N LEU A 124 -3.22 6.77 -5.59
CA LEU A 124 -3.64 5.56 -6.27
C LEU A 124 -4.72 5.81 -7.32
N ILE A 125 -5.69 6.68 -7.04
CA ILE A 125 -6.73 7.08 -8.01
C ILE A 125 -6.09 7.74 -9.24
N GLU A 126 -5.18 8.70 -9.02
CA GLU A 126 -4.46 9.38 -10.10
C GLU A 126 -3.48 8.45 -10.85
N SER A 127 -3.01 7.39 -10.18
CA SER A 127 -2.21 6.35 -10.83
C SER A 127 -3.08 5.51 -11.76
N LEU A 128 -4.26 5.11 -11.30
CA LEU A 128 -5.24 4.33 -12.07
C LEU A 128 -5.78 5.10 -13.27
N ALA A 129 -6.03 6.41 -13.10
CA ALA A 129 -6.50 7.29 -14.16
C ALA A 129 -5.55 7.32 -15.37
N ALA A 130 -4.22 7.23 -15.15
CA ALA A 130 -3.22 7.17 -16.22
C ALA A 130 -3.31 5.91 -17.10
N PHE A 131 -4.02 4.87 -16.63
CA PHE A 131 -4.31 3.64 -17.38
C PHE A 131 -5.76 3.60 -17.90
N GLY A 132 -6.53 4.68 -17.75
CA GLY A 132 -7.94 4.72 -18.13
C GLY A 132 -8.90 4.04 -17.14
N VAL A 133 -8.44 3.74 -15.91
CA VAL A 133 -9.29 3.17 -14.87
C VAL A 133 -9.91 4.28 -14.04
N THR A 134 -11.22 4.48 -14.14
CA THR A 134 -11.97 5.43 -13.31
C THR A 134 -12.22 4.84 -11.92
N ALA A 135 -11.52 5.37 -10.92
CA ALA A 135 -11.61 4.92 -9.54
C ALA A 135 -12.00 6.05 -8.58
N ARG A 136 -12.45 5.69 -7.38
CA ARG A 136 -12.88 6.63 -6.33
C ARG A 136 -12.55 6.12 -4.93
N ALA A 137 -12.39 7.04 -4.00
CA ALA A 137 -12.52 6.75 -2.57
C ALA A 137 -14.00 6.79 -2.18
N ILE A 138 -14.41 6.00 -1.20
CA ILE A 138 -15.77 5.98 -0.69
C ILE A 138 -15.76 6.39 0.79
N PRO A 139 -16.46 7.46 1.20
CA PRO A 139 -16.54 7.86 2.60
C PRO A 139 -16.95 6.70 3.50
N GLY A 140 -16.16 6.44 4.55
CA GLY A 140 -16.39 5.34 5.49
C GLY A 140 -15.91 3.96 5.03
N LYS A 141 -15.45 3.81 3.78
CA LYS A 141 -14.90 2.55 3.25
C LYS A 141 -13.46 2.73 2.78
N ALA A 142 -12.51 2.41 3.67
CA ALA A 142 -11.08 2.49 3.35
C ALA A 142 -10.72 1.66 2.11
N GLY A 143 -9.93 2.26 1.21
CA GLY A 143 -9.57 1.64 -0.05
C GLY A 143 -9.95 2.48 -1.26
N VAL A 144 -9.54 1.99 -2.43
CA VAL A 144 -9.89 2.57 -3.73
C VAL A 144 -10.81 1.60 -4.47
N TRP A 145 -11.82 2.15 -5.15
CA TRP A 145 -12.94 1.40 -5.71
C TRP A 145 -13.21 1.78 -7.18
N VAL A 146 -13.60 0.80 -7.99
CA VAL A 146 -14.10 0.96 -9.36
C VAL A 146 -15.56 0.50 -9.37
N GLY A 147 -16.49 1.43 -9.58
CA GLY A 147 -17.91 1.17 -9.32
C GLY A 147 -18.10 0.79 -7.85
N ASP A 148 -18.57 -0.44 -7.61
CA ASP A 148 -18.77 -1.02 -6.28
C ASP A 148 -17.71 -2.08 -5.92
N ARG A 149 -16.70 -2.28 -6.77
CA ARG A 149 -15.63 -3.26 -6.54
C ARG A 149 -14.35 -2.59 -6.06
N LYS A 150 -13.70 -3.16 -5.03
CA LYS A 150 -12.45 -2.69 -4.45
C LYS A 150 -11.26 -3.12 -5.31
N ILE A 151 -10.49 -2.15 -5.77
CA ILE A 151 -9.26 -2.37 -6.55
C ILE A 151 -7.99 -2.23 -5.71
N ALA A 152 -8.05 -1.45 -4.62
CA ALA A 152 -6.94 -1.35 -3.67
C ALA A 152 -7.40 -1.35 -2.22
N SER A 153 -6.70 -2.12 -1.39
CA SER A 153 -6.88 -2.15 0.07
C SER A 153 -5.89 -1.23 0.75
N LEU A 154 -6.30 -0.53 1.81
CA LEU A 154 -5.44 0.35 2.60
C LEU A 154 -5.49 -0.04 4.08
N GLY A 155 -4.33 -0.07 4.72
CA GLY A 155 -4.19 -0.35 6.14
C GLY A 155 -2.77 -0.03 6.63
N ILE A 156 -2.64 1.03 7.42
CA ILE A 156 -1.38 1.47 8.02
C ILE A 156 -1.34 1.25 9.52
N SER A 157 -0.12 1.27 10.04
CA SER A 157 0.21 1.52 11.44
C SER A 157 1.04 2.79 11.55
N VAL A 158 1.03 3.39 12.73
CA VAL A 158 1.85 4.56 13.06
C VAL A 158 2.57 4.29 14.37
N ARG A 159 3.89 4.47 14.38
CA ARG A 159 4.74 4.39 15.58
C ARG A 159 5.48 5.72 15.73
N ARG A 160 5.16 6.47 16.80
CA ARG A 160 5.73 7.80 17.08
C ARG A 160 5.71 8.71 15.83
N TRP A 161 4.56 8.76 15.16
CA TRP A 161 4.32 9.50 13.91
C TRP A 161 5.03 8.99 12.64
N VAL A 162 5.78 7.88 12.70
CA VAL A 162 6.31 7.21 11.50
C VAL A 162 5.37 6.09 11.07
N THR A 163 4.99 6.08 9.80
CA THR A 163 4.07 5.07 9.22
C THR A 163 4.78 3.77 8.87
N PHE A 164 4.03 2.68 8.82
CA PHE A 164 4.41 1.39 8.22
C PHE A 164 3.15 0.59 7.86
N HIS A 165 3.33 -0.53 7.15
CA HIS A 165 2.30 -1.08 6.27
C HIS A 165 1.87 -0.04 5.23
N GLY A 166 0.68 -0.12 4.64
CA GLY A 166 0.34 0.77 3.53
C GLY A 166 -0.85 0.31 2.71
N PHE A 167 -0.63 0.12 1.41
CA PHE A 167 -1.66 -0.24 0.45
C PHE A 167 -1.32 -1.52 -0.32
N ALA A 168 -2.35 -2.14 -0.88
CA ALA A 168 -2.23 -3.26 -1.79
C ALA A 168 -3.15 -3.03 -2.99
N LEU A 169 -2.56 -2.73 -4.15
CA LEU A 169 -3.23 -2.48 -5.42
C LEU A 169 -3.27 -3.76 -6.26
N ASN A 170 -4.48 -4.21 -6.61
CA ASN A 170 -4.68 -5.38 -7.44
C ASN A 170 -4.39 -5.02 -8.91
N VAL A 171 -3.23 -5.41 -9.43
CA VAL A 171 -2.86 -5.15 -10.82
C VAL A 171 -3.34 -6.29 -11.71
N SER A 172 -2.78 -7.48 -11.53
CA SER A 172 -3.09 -8.70 -12.27
C SER A 172 -3.13 -9.93 -11.35
N VAL A 173 -3.32 -9.72 -10.05
CA VAL A 173 -3.45 -10.78 -9.06
C VAL A 173 -4.63 -11.68 -9.38
N ASP A 174 -4.48 -12.98 -9.12
CA ASP A 174 -5.59 -13.92 -9.17
C ASP A 174 -6.60 -13.61 -8.04
N LEU A 175 -7.79 -13.17 -8.43
CA LEU A 175 -8.84 -12.76 -7.50
C LEU A 175 -9.46 -13.95 -6.76
N ALA A 176 -9.35 -15.17 -7.29
CA ALA A 176 -9.82 -16.38 -6.59
C ALA A 176 -9.07 -16.60 -5.27
N GLY A 177 -7.84 -16.09 -5.15
CA GLY A 177 -7.08 -16.12 -3.91
C GLY A 177 -7.76 -15.41 -2.73
N PHE A 178 -8.68 -14.47 -2.98
CA PHE A 178 -9.46 -13.82 -1.93
C PHE A 178 -10.54 -14.72 -1.31
N GLU A 179 -10.90 -15.85 -1.93
CA GLU A 179 -11.93 -16.77 -1.41
C GLU A 179 -11.57 -17.41 -0.06
N VAL A 180 -10.30 -17.38 0.31
CA VAL A 180 -9.82 -17.89 1.61
C VAL A 180 -10.09 -16.93 2.77
N ILE A 181 -10.62 -15.73 2.49
CA ILE A 181 -10.95 -14.70 3.48
C ILE A 181 -12.29 -14.01 3.16
N ARG A 182 -12.85 -13.28 4.11
CA ARG A 182 -13.90 -12.26 3.88
C ARG A 182 -13.28 -10.86 3.95
N PRO A 183 -12.87 -10.28 2.82
CA PRO A 183 -12.16 -9.00 2.82
C PRO A 183 -13.07 -7.89 3.37
N CYS A 184 -12.66 -7.30 4.50
CA CYS A 184 -13.48 -6.33 5.24
C CYS A 184 -14.87 -6.83 5.67
N GLY A 185 -15.06 -8.14 5.82
CA GLY A 185 -16.35 -8.75 6.18
C GLY A 185 -17.35 -8.88 5.04
N GLU A 186 -16.96 -8.53 3.81
CA GLU A 186 -17.78 -8.65 2.60
C GLU A 186 -17.45 -9.98 1.88
N ASP A 187 -18.27 -10.34 0.88
CA ASP A 187 -17.97 -11.47 0.00
C ASP A 187 -16.75 -11.17 -0.90
N PRO A 188 -15.92 -12.17 -1.26
CA PRO A 188 -14.70 -11.96 -2.05
C PRO A 188 -14.91 -11.30 -3.42
N ASP A 189 -16.12 -11.41 -3.99
CA ASP A 189 -16.52 -10.87 -5.29
C ASP A 189 -16.51 -9.33 -5.34
N ILE A 190 -16.40 -8.67 -4.19
CA ILE A 190 -16.15 -7.23 -4.11
C ILE A 190 -14.79 -6.86 -4.68
N MET A 191 -13.83 -7.78 -4.79
CA MET A 191 -12.48 -7.46 -5.26
C MET A 191 -12.44 -7.39 -6.80
N THR A 192 -11.70 -6.43 -7.33
CA THR A 192 -11.35 -6.34 -8.76
C THR A 192 -9.85 -6.09 -8.92
N SER A 193 -9.36 -6.12 -10.16
CA SER A 193 -7.98 -5.79 -10.53
C SER A 193 -7.94 -4.88 -11.75
N MET A 194 -6.79 -4.26 -12.03
CA MET A 194 -6.60 -3.49 -13.26
C MET A 194 -6.80 -4.37 -14.49
N ALA A 195 -6.26 -5.60 -14.48
CA ALA A 195 -6.38 -6.53 -15.59
C ALA A 195 -7.85 -6.93 -15.84
N ALA A 196 -8.62 -7.21 -14.79
CA ALA A 196 -10.04 -7.50 -14.89
C ALA A 196 -10.86 -6.29 -15.40
N THR A 197 -10.49 -5.09 -14.96
CA THR A 197 -11.19 -3.84 -15.34
C THR A 197 -10.90 -3.42 -16.77
N LEU A 198 -9.68 -3.63 -17.25
CA LEU A 198 -9.23 -3.26 -18.60
C LEU A 198 -9.43 -4.39 -19.63
N GLY A 199 -9.75 -5.61 -19.18
CA GLY A 199 -9.92 -6.78 -20.05
C GLY A 199 -8.62 -7.28 -20.69
N GLY A 200 -7.46 -7.07 -20.06
CA GLY A 200 -6.16 -7.38 -20.67
C GLY A 200 -4.97 -7.35 -19.73
N SER A 201 -3.79 -7.63 -20.26
CA SER A 201 -2.54 -7.63 -19.49
C SER A 201 -2.12 -6.22 -19.10
N VAL A 202 -1.63 -6.06 -17.88
CA VAL A 202 -1.17 -4.78 -17.34
C VAL A 202 0.29 -4.91 -16.93
N SER A 203 1.13 -3.95 -17.37
CA SER A 203 2.57 -3.98 -17.10
C SER A 203 2.87 -3.53 -15.68
N MET A 204 3.21 -4.47 -14.79
CA MET A 204 3.61 -4.18 -13.41
C MET A 204 4.74 -3.11 -13.30
N PRO A 205 5.81 -3.13 -14.12
CA PRO A 205 6.81 -2.06 -14.10
C PRO A 205 6.24 -0.66 -14.40
N LYS A 206 5.30 -0.55 -15.35
CA LYS A 206 4.63 0.73 -15.65
C LYS A 206 3.78 1.19 -14.47
N VAL A 207 3.04 0.28 -13.84
CA VAL A 207 2.22 0.60 -12.66
C VAL A 207 3.09 1.04 -11.49
N ARG A 208 4.19 0.32 -11.19
CA ARG A 208 5.16 0.68 -10.13
C ARG A 208 5.69 2.10 -10.31
N ARG A 209 6.15 2.44 -11.52
CA ARG A 209 6.64 3.79 -11.84
C ARG A 209 5.54 4.84 -11.67
N GLN A 210 4.35 4.57 -12.20
CA GLN A 210 3.25 5.52 -12.12
C GLN A 210 2.85 5.80 -10.66
N VAL A 211 2.78 4.76 -9.83
CA VAL A 211 2.47 4.90 -8.40
C VAL A 211 3.55 5.71 -7.68
N ALA A 212 4.83 5.45 -7.93
CA ALA A 212 5.93 6.24 -7.36
C ALA A 212 5.82 7.73 -7.74
N THR A 213 5.58 8.02 -9.03
CA THR A 213 5.39 9.40 -9.53
C THR A 213 4.20 10.09 -8.85
N ARG A 214 3.03 9.44 -8.77
CA ARG A 214 1.85 10.05 -8.16
C ARG A 214 1.98 10.22 -6.65
N PHE A 215 2.71 9.34 -5.96
CA PHE A 215 3.08 9.54 -4.57
C PHE A 215 3.98 10.78 -4.40
N ALA A 216 5.00 10.92 -5.24
CA ALA A 216 5.88 12.08 -5.21
C ALA A 216 5.11 13.39 -5.38
N GLU A 217 4.23 13.48 -6.39
CA GLU A 217 3.39 14.64 -6.64
C GLU A 217 2.42 14.93 -5.50
N THR A 218 1.69 13.91 -5.03
CA THR A 218 0.65 14.06 -4.00
C THR A 218 1.23 14.53 -2.66
N PHE A 219 2.40 14.02 -2.30
CA PHE A 219 3.07 14.36 -1.04
C PHE A 219 4.16 15.43 -1.19
N ARG A 220 4.30 16.03 -2.38
CA ARG A 220 5.29 17.09 -2.69
C ARG A 220 6.72 16.67 -2.34
N LEU A 221 7.11 15.51 -2.87
CA LEU A 221 8.40 14.88 -2.63
C LEU A 221 9.29 14.93 -3.88
N THR A 222 10.59 15.08 -3.67
CA THR A 222 11.61 14.87 -4.70
C THR A 222 12.23 13.49 -4.53
N GLU A 223 12.11 12.63 -5.53
CA GLU A 223 12.76 11.32 -5.50
C GLU A 223 14.28 11.48 -5.53
N ILE A 224 14.96 10.86 -4.58
CA ILE A 224 16.42 10.77 -4.55
C ILE A 224 16.84 9.29 -4.68
N PRO A 225 18.03 9.02 -5.26
CA PRO A 225 18.54 7.66 -5.33
C PRO A 225 18.53 6.99 -3.95
N ALA A 226 18.22 5.68 -3.94
CA ALA A 226 18.51 4.86 -2.77
C ALA A 226 20.01 4.98 -2.47
N LEU A 227 20.37 5.11 -1.19
CA LEU A 227 21.78 5.14 -0.81
C LEU A 227 22.39 3.79 -1.18
N ASP A 228 23.25 3.76 -2.20
CA ASP A 228 23.99 2.57 -2.60
C ASP A 228 24.75 2.02 -1.38
N GLY A 229 24.42 0.80 -0.97
CA GLY A 229 25.11 0.17 0.16
C GLY A 229 24.39 -0.95 0.92
N ARG A 230 23.16 -1.34 0.56
CA ARG A 230 22.49 -2.53 1.10
C ARG A 230 21.60 -3.20 0.06
#